data_AF-A0A821NQL4-F1
#
_entry.id   AF-A0A821NQL4-F1
#
_cell.length_a   1.000
_cell.length_b   1.000
_cell.length_c   1.000
_cell.angle_alpha   90.00
_cell.angle_beta   90.00
_cell.angle_gamma   90.00
#
_symmetry.space_group_name_H-M   'P 1'
#
loop_
_entity.id
_entity.type
_entity.pdbx_description
1 polymer ?
#
loop_
_entity_poly.entity_id
_entity_poly.type
_entity_poly.pdbx_seq_one_letter_code
_entity_poly.pdbx_strand_id
1 'polypeptide(L)' 'MTAKYQRQVIREFRTGEINVLVATAVVEEGLDIPQCDLVFRFNKPPNFSSYMQSKGRARAKQNAS' A
#
# COMPACT_ATOMS: atom_id res chain seq x y z
N MET A 1 -6.54 3.86 -15.37
CA MET A 1 -7.31 3.45 -14.18
C MET A 1 -8.07 4.66 -13.66
N THR A 2 -9.39 4.59 -13.44
CA THR A 2 -10.17 5.75 -12.96
C THR A 2 -10.02 5.89 -11.44
N ALA A 3 -10.15 7.11 -10.91
CA ALA A 3 -10.10 7.36 -9.46
C ALA A 3 -11.19 6.59 -8.68
N LYS A 4 -12.36 6.39 -9.30
CA LYS A 4 -13.43 5.56 -8.74
C LYS A 4 -12.99 4.11 -8.55
N TYR A 5 -12.34 3.54 -9.57
CA TYR A 5 -11.85 2.17 -9.52
C TYR A 5 -10.71 1.99 -8.51
N GLN A 6 -9.77 2.95 -8.44
CA GLN A 6 -8.70 2.94 -7.42
C GLN A 6 -9.27 2.89 -5.99
N ARG A 7 -10.27 3.72 -5.68
CA ARG A 7 -10.93 3.73 -4.37
C ARG A 7 -11.63 2.41 -4.05
N GLN A 8 -12.25 1.78 -5.07
CA GLN A 8 -12.88 0.48 -4.92
C GLN A 8 -11.84 -0.60 -4.57
N VAL A 9 -10.75 -0.70 -5.33
CA VAL A 9 -9.67 -1.68 -5.09
C VAL A 9 -9.05 -1.50 -3.70
N ILE A 10 -8.82 -0.26 -3.26
CA ILE A 10 -8.30 0.03 -1.92
C ILE A 10 -9.31 -0.39 -0.84
N ARG A 11 -10.61 -0.19 -1.07
CA ARG A 11 -11.65 -0.64 -0.15
C ARG A 11 -11.65 -2.16 -0.02
N GLU A 12 -11.60 -2.87 -1.15
CA GLU A 12 -11.56 -4.34 -1.20
C GLU A 12 -10.31 -4.89 -0.49
N PHE A 13 -9.16 -4.23 -0.66
CA PHE A 13 -7.94 -4.59 0.09
C PHE A 13 -8.08 -4.36 1.60
N ARG A 14 -8.73 -3.25 2.00
CA ARG A 14 -8.97 -2.95 3.42
C ARG A 14 -9.93 -3.94 4.08
N THR A 15 -10.90 -4.48 3.34
CA THR A 15 -11.85 -5.47 3.86
C THR A 15 -11.33 -6.91 3.78
N GLY A 16 -10.16 -7.12 3.18
CA GLY A 16 -9.55 -8.45 3.01
C GLY A 16 -10.09 -9.24 1.81
N GLU A 17 -10.95 -8.65 0.98
CA GLU A 17 -11.40 -9.25 -0.29
C GLU A 17 -10.23 -9.36 -1.28
N ILE A 18 -9.30 -8.41 -1.20
CA ILE A 18 -7.99 -8.46 -1.84
C ILE A 18 -6.92 -8.57 -0.74
N ASN A 19 -5.97 -9.47 -0.90
CA ASN A 19 -4.85 -9.67 0.04
C ASN A 19 -3.50 -9.20 -0.50
N VAL A 20 -3.40 -8.90 -1.81
CA VAL A 20 -2.18 -8.44 -2.47
C VAL A 20 -2.50 -7.28 -3.40
N LEU A 21 -1.79 -6.16 -3.23
CA LEU A 21 -1.83 -5.02 -4.14
C LEU A 21 -0.51 -4.91 -4.91
N VAL A 22 -0.61 -4.78 -6.23
CA VAL A 22 0.52 -4.49 -7.11
C VAL A 22 0.29 -3.12 -7.74
N ALA A 23 1.22 -2.19 -7.52
CA ALA A 23 1.10 -0.82 -8.00
C ALA A 23 2.44 -0.22 -8.44
N THR A 24 2.38 0.72 -9.37
CA THR A 24 3.51 1.58 -9.77
C THR A 24 3.56 2.85 -8.93
N ALA A 25 4.74 3.48 -8.80
CA ALA A 25 4.96 4.66 -7.95
C ALA A 25 4.01 5.86 -8.21
N VAL A 26 3.40 5.95 -9.40
CA VAL A 26 2.37 6.96 -9.74
C VAL A 26 1.12 6.87 -8.85
N VAL A 27 0.92 5.73 -8.17
CA VAL A 27 -0.20 5.47 -7.25
C VAL A 27 0.15 5.91 -5.81
N GLU A 28 1.42 6.24 -5.50
CA GLU A 28 1.83 6.58 -4.12
C GLU A 28 1.33 7.95 -3.65
N GLU A 29 1.13 8.91 -4.56
CA GLU A 29 0.75 10.28 -4.18
C GLU A 29 -0.78 10.43 -4.14
N GLY A 30 -1.34 10.57 -2.93
CA GLY A 30 -2.75 10.86 -2.71
C GLY A 30 -3.67 9.64 -2.48
N LEU A 31 -3.15 8.41 -2.57
CA LEU A 31 -3.92 7.20 -2.21
C LEU A 31 -3.57 6.71 -0.81
N ASP A 32 -4.58 6.70 0.05
CA ASP A 32 -4.48 6.18 1.42
C ASP A 32 -4.54 4.64 1.41
N ILE A 33 -3.40 4.01 1.11
CA ILE A 33 -3.22 2.55 1.17
C ILE A 33 -3.14 2.14 2.66
N PRO A 34 -3.99 1.23 3.15
CA PRO A 34 -3.95 0.78 4.54
C PRO A 34 -2.62 0.09 4.88
N GLN A 35 -2.33 -0.02 6.17
CA GLN A 35 -1.20 -0.81 6.66
C GLN A 35 -1.39 -2.28 6.26
N CYS A 36 -0.28 -2.95 5.97
CA CYS A 36 -0.20 -4.36 5.61
C CYS A 36 0.98 -5.00 6.33
N ASP A 37 1.06 -6.33 6.27
CA ASP A 37 2.14 -7.09 6.90
C ASP A 37 3.46 -6.92 6.17
N LEU A 38 3.40 -6.77 4.84
CA LEU A 38 4.58 -6.81 3.98
C LEU A 38 4.47 -5.83 2.81
N VAL A 39 5.58 -5.17 2.51
CA VAL A 39 5.72 -4.26 1.36
C VAL A 39 6.97 -4.65 0.59
N PHE A 40 6.79 -5.03 -0.68
CA PHE A 40 7.90 -5.27 -1.61
C PHE A 40 8.04 -4.11 -2.59
N ARG A 41 9.26 -3.58 -2.71
CA ARG A 41 9.61 -2.59 -3.72
C ARG A 41 10.60 -3.20 -4.71
N PHE A 42 10.21 -3.28 -5.98
CA PHE A 42 11.10 -3.75 -7.05
C PHE A 42 12.18 -2.72 -7.40
N ASN A 43 11.91 -1.44 -7.16
CA ASN A 43 12.83 -0.34 -7.42
C ASN A 43 13.26 0.35 -6.13
N LYS A 44 14.48 0.89 -6.12
CA LYS A 44 14.98 1.74 -5.03
C LYS A 44 14.02 2.94 -4.83
N PRO A 45 13.68 3.31 -3.58
CA PRO A 45 12.92 4.51 -3.31
C PRO A 45 13.63 5.75 -3.87
N PRO A 46 12.92 6.68 -4.54
CA PRO A 46 13.52 7.87 -5.15
C PRO A 46 14.11 8.84 -4.12
N ASN A 47 13.57 8.86 -2.90
CA ASN A 47 14.03 9.69 -1.79
C ASN A 47 13.71 9.03 -0.44
N PHE A 48 14.28 9.60 0.63
CA PHE A 48 14.09 9.08 1.99
C PHE A 48 12.62 9.13 2.44
N SER A 49 11.86 10.15 2.03
CA SER A 49 10.44 10.26 2.35
C SER A 49 9.63 9.09 1.77
N SER A 50 9.85 8.72 0.51
CA SER A 50 9.19 7.57 -0.12
C SER A 50 9.57 6.25 0.56
N TYR A 51 10.83 6.11 0.98
CA TYR A 51 11.24 4.97 1.80
C TYR A 51 10.48 4.91 3.13
N MET A 52 10.40 6.02 3.85
CA MET A 52 9.69 6.10 5.13
C MET A 52 8.19 5.84 4.99
N GLN A 53 7.57 6.31 3.90
CA GLN A 53 6.17 6.03 3.60
C GLN A 53 5.93 4.53 3.37
N SER A 54 6.74 3.86 2.53
CA SER A 54 6.62 2.40 2.34
C SER A 54 6.87 1.62 3.63
N LYS A 55 7.89 2.00 4.41
CA LYS A 55 8.17 1.40 5.71
C LYS A 55 7.02 1.60 6.69
N GLY A 56 6.32 2.74 6.62
CA GLY A 56 5.15 3.03 7.44
C GLY A 56 3.95 2.11 7.15
N ARG A 57 3.86 1.57 5.92
CA ARG A 57 2.80 0.64 5.51
C ARG A 57 3.04 -0.78 6.01
N ALA A 58 4.30 -1.23 6.10
CA ALA A 58 4.68 -2.53 6.68
C ALA A 58 4.66 -2.53 8.23
N ARG A 59 3.53 -2.16 8.82
CA ARG A 59 3.36 -1.98 10.27
C ARG A 59 2.07 -2.59 10.82
N ALA A 60 1.41 -3.47 10.08
CA ALA A 60 0.31 -4.22 10.66
C ALA A 60 0.80 -4.84 11.98
N LYS A 61 0.08 -4.56 13.07
CA LYS A 61 0.38 -5.20 14.36
C LYS A 61 0.33 -6.70 14.07
N GLN A 62 1.41 -7.42 14.35
CA GLN A 62 1.34 -8.87 14.37
C GLN A 62 0.14 -9.19 15.25
N ASN A 63 -0.87 -9.84 14.67
CA ASN A 63 -1.95 -10.41 15.44
C ASN A 63 -1.29 -11.50 16.27
N ALA A 64 -0.82 -11.12 17.47
CA ALA A 64 -0.37 -12.04 18.49
C ALA A 64 -1.61 -12.85 18.89
N SER A 65 -1.78 -13.99 18.24
CA SER A 65 -2.63 -15.08 18.70
C SER A 65 -1.84 -15.91 19.70
#